data_AF-A0A520BXF4-F1
#
_entry.id   AF-A0A520BXF4-F1
#
_cell.length_a   1.000
_cell.length_b   1.000
_cell.length_c   1.000
_cell.angle_alpha   90.00
_cell.angle_beta   90.00
_cell.angle_gamma   90.00
#
_symmetry.space_group_name_H-M   'P 1'
#
loop_
_entity.id
_entity.type
_entity.pdbx_description
1 polymer ?
#
loop_
_entity_poly.entity_id
_entity_poly.type
_entity_poly.pdbx_seq_one_letter_code
_entity_poly.pdbx_strand_id
1 'polypeptide(L)'
;MKINSINKLYIGFGILLLAGIIYRVLTYKSWERYDYSATVTAPNTFPIAISELYLITPNDDFEHIDSEYLSSFSANWQIDYTASTHAKTQRLPSSIKISYFSFRDKLFYSDSLQLPKRSIEKIFDSARHNNQFLVLSDYAGRRKGLSFMVGVANKGNVMI
;
A
#
# COMPACT_ATOMS: atom_id res chain seq x y z
N MET A 1 -53.23 0.79 12.46
CA MET A 1 -52.83 2.22 12.50
C MET A 1 -52.63 2.72 11.08
N LYS A 2 -53.39 3.73 10.63
CA LYS A 2 -53.18 4.38 9.32
C LYS A 2 -51.90 5.22 9.38
N ILE A 3 -51.00 5.04 8.42
CA ILE A 3 -49.79 5.85 8.31
C ILE A 3 -50.21 7.25 7.82
N ASN A 4 -50.03 8.27 8.68
CA ASN A 4 -50.27 9.67 8.33
C ASN A 4 -49.23 10.15 7.29
N SER A 5 -49.59 11.14 6.47
CA SER A 5 -48.74 11.71 5.42
C SER A 5 -47.36 12.17 5.94
N ILE A 6 -47.29 12.66 7.18
CA ILE A 6 -46.02 13.01 7.84
C ILE A 6 -45.12 11.78 8.02
N ASN A 7 -45.67 10.65 8.46
CA ASN A 7 -44.91 9.40 8.60
C ASN A 7 -44.47 8.85 7.24
N LYS A 8 -45.28 9.03 6.19
CA LYS A 8 -44.88 8.66 4.82
C LYS A 8 -43.68 9.49 4.34
N LEU A 9 -43.64 10.79 4.66
CA LEU A 9 -42.53 11.67 4.33
C LEU A 9 -41.25 11.25 5.08
N TYR A 10 -41.33 10.95 6.37
CA TYR A 10 -40.18 10.44 7.14
C TYR A 10 -39.68 9.09 6.62
N ILE A 11 -40.59 8.18 6.24
CA ILE A 11 -40.22 6.91 5.60
C ILE A 11 -39.50 7.16 4.27
N GLY A 12 -39.99 8.09 3.44
CA GLY A 12 -39.35 8.47 2.18
C GLY A 12 -37.94 9.03 2.37
N PHE A 13 -37.75 9.94 3.34
CA PHE A 13 -36.42 10.45 3.70
C PHE A 13 -35.50 9.35 4.24
N GLY A 14 -36.03 8.43 5.06
CA GLY A 14 -35.29 7.28 5.57
C GLY A 14 -34.78 6.37 4.44
N ILE A 15 -35.63 6.10 3.44
CA ILE A 15 -35.25 5.31 2.26
C ILE A 15 -34.17 6.04 1.44
N LEU A 16 -34.29 7.35 1.23
CA LEU A 16 -33.28 8.13 0.51
C LEU A 16 -31.92 8.13 1.23
N LEU A 17 -31.92 8.27 2.56
CA LEU A 17 -30.70 8.18 3.36
C LEU A 17 -30.08 6.78 3.29
N LEU A 18 -30.89 5.73 3.39
CA LEU A 18 -30.42 4.35 3.23
C LEU A 18 -29.82 4.11 1.86
N ALA A 19 -30.48 4.56 0.79
CA ALA A 19 -29.97 4.48 -0.57
C ALA A 19 -28.64 5.24 -0.72
N GLY A 20 -28.51 6.43 -0.14
CA GLY A 20 -27.28 7.21 -0.13
C GLY A 20 -26.13 6.52 0.62
N ILE A 21 -26.42 5.88 1.76
CA ILE A 21 -25.43 5.10 2.52
C ILE A 21 -24.97 3.88 1.71
N ILE A 22 -25.90 3.12 1.14
CA ILE A 22 -25.58 1.96 0.30
C ILE A 22 -24.73 2.39 -0.89
N TYR A 23 -25.12 3.46 -1.60
CA TYR A 23 -24.35 4.01 -2.69
C TYR A 23 -22.92 4.38 -2.26
N ARG A 24 -22.78 5.13 -1.15
CA ARG A 24 -21.47 5.51 -0.62
C ARG A 24 -20.59 4.29 -0.29
N VAL A 25 -21.16 3.27 0.35
CA VAL A 25 -20.43 2.05 0.72
C VAL A 25 -19.97 1.28 -0.52
N LEU A 26 -20.85 1.11 -1.52
CA LEU A 26 -20.54 0.41 -2.77
C LEU A 26 -19.51 1.15 -3.62
N THR A 27 -19.53 2.49 -3.64
CA THR A 27 -18.57 3.29 -4.42
C THR A 27 -17.21 3.42 -3.72
N TYR A 28 -17.19 3.66 -2.40
CA TYR A 28 -15.94 3.85 -1.66
C TYR A 28 -15.14 2.55 -1.52
N LYS A 29 -15.83 1.41 -1.40
CA LYS A 29 -15.27 0.06 -1.23
C LYS A 29 -14.17 0.02 -0.16
N SER A 30 -14.54 0.32 1.09
CA SER A 30 -13.58 0.35 2.21
C SER A 30 -12.84 -0.97 2.41
N TRP A 31 -13.45 -2.10 2.05
CA TRP A 31 -12.86 -3.44 2.17
C TRP A 31 -11.75 -3.74 1.16
N GLU A 32 -11.56 -2.92 0.12
CA GLU A 32 -10.45 -3.04 -0.85
C GLU A 32 -9.30 -2.06 -0.54
N ARG A 33 -9.32 -1.40 0.62
CA ARG A 33 -8.36 -0.35 0.99
C ARG A 33 -7.49 -0.78 2.17
N TYR A 34 -6.22 -0.37 2.11
CA TYR A 34 -5.14 -0.77 2.99
C TYR A 34 -4.29 0.45 3.34
N ASP A 35 -3.71 0.43 4.53
CA ASP A 35 -2.63 1.34 4.90
C ASP A 35 -1.31 0.62 4.61
N TYR A 36 -0.48 1.20 3.75
CA TYR A 36 0.82 0.62 3.43
C TYR A 36 1.90 1.69 3.40
N SER A 37 3.13 1.26 3.65
CA SER A 37 4.35 2.02 3.45
C SER A 37 5.42 1.08 2.92
N ALA A 38 6.37 1.63 2.19
CA ALA A 38 7.53 0.88 1.76
C ALA A 38 8.79 1.68 2.09
N THR A 39 9.88 0.96 2.26
CA THR A 39 11.24 1.49 2.32
C THR A 39 12.09 0.68 1.36
N VAL A 40 13.22 1.26 0.96
CA VAL A 40 14.17 0.60 0.08
C VAL A 40 15.53 0.50 0.75
N THR A 41 16.17 -0.65 0.56
CA THR A 41 17.53 -0.92 1.02
C THR A 41 18.34 -1.50 -0.12
N ALA A 42 19.60 -1.08 -0.25
CA ALA A 42 20.56 -1.65 -1.18
C ALA A 42 21.84 -1.95 -0.42
N PRO A 43 22.45 -3.13 -0.59
CA PRO A 43 23.66 -3.47 0.14
C PRO A 43 24.86 -2.68 -0.35
N ASN A 44 25.79 -2.41 0.57
CA ASN A 44 27.04 -1.69 0.26
C ASN A 44 27.90 -2.37 -0.83
N THR A 45 27.75 -3.67 -1.04
CA THR A 45 28.43 -4.41 -2.12
C THR A 45 27.82 -4.19 -3.51
N PHE A 46 26.60 -3.63 -3.59
CA PHE A 46 25.91 -3.26 -4.82
C PHE A 46 25.38 -1.83 -4.71
N PRO A 47 26.29 -0.83 -4.63
CA PRO A 47 25.88 0.55 -4.43
C PRO A 47 25.07 1.07 -5.61
N ILE A 48 23.96 1.74 -5.31
CA ILE A 48 23.07 2.38 -6.28
C ILE A 48 22.75 3.82 -5.84
N ALA A 49 22.48 4.69 -6.81
CA ALA A 49 21.87 6.00 -6.56
C ALA A 49 20.47 6.01 -7.17
N ILE A 50 19.44 6.25 -6.36
CA ILE A 50 18.05 6.31 -6.84
C ILE A 50 17.77 7.69 -7.42
N SER A 51 17.21 7.72 -8.63
CA SER A 51 16.65 8.92 -9.25
C SER A 51 15.15 9.01 -9.03
N GLU A 52 14.42 7.89 -9.13
CA GLU A 52 12.98 7.84 -8.93
C GLU A 52 12.61 6.54 -8.21
N LEU A 53 11.72 6.64 -7.22
CA LEU A 53 11.14 5.48 -6.58
C LEU A 53 9.77 5.83 -6.00
N TYR A 54 8.73 5.18 -6.53
CA TYR A 54 7.36 5.40 -6.08
C TYR A 54 6.44 4.22 -6.43
N LEU A 55 5.33 4.13 -5.71
CA LEU A 55 4.23 3.21 -5.97
C LEU A 55 3.24 3.86 -6.92
N ILE A 56 2.82 3.14 -7.96
CA ILE A 56 1.74 3.57 -8.85
C ILE A 56 0.42 3.06 -8.28
N THR A 57 -0.52 3.96 -8.04
CA THR A 57 -1.84 3.62 -7.51
C THR A 57 -2.85 3.40 -8.64
N PRO A 58 -4.00 2.74 -8.37
CA PRO A 58 -5.01 2.48 -9.41
C PRO A 58 -5.65 3.72 -10.07
N ASN A 59 -5.39 4.93 -9.56
CA ASN A 59 -5.92 6.18 -10.10
C ASN A 59 -4.87 6.96 -10.92
N ASP A 60 -3.74 6.32 -11.27
CA ASP A 60 -2.55 6.97 -11.85
C ASP A 60 -1.90 8.05 -10.96
N ASP A 61 -2.31 8.16 -9.69
CA ASP A 61 -1.54 8.87 -8.66
C ASP A 61 -0.33 8.03 -8.23
N PHE A 62 0.67 8.66 -7.63
CA PHE A 62 1.84 7.99 -7.09
C PHE A 62 2.06 8.29 -5.60
N GLU A 63 2.68 7.34 -4.92
CA GLU A 63 3.13 7.49 -3.53
C GLU A 63 4.65 7.28 -3.47
N HIS A 64 5.36 8.29 -2.96
CA HIS A 64 6.80 8.21 -2.83
C HIS A 64 7.21 7.17 -1.79
N ILE A 65 8.25 6.42 -2.13
CA ILE A 65 8.91 5.50 -1.19
C ILE A 65 10.11 6.25 -0.61
N ASP A 66 10.26 6.18 0.71
CA ASP A 66 11.40 6.78 1.38
C ASP A 66 12.70 6.07 0.98
N SER A 67 13.67 6.85 0.52
CA SER A 67 14.98 6.40 0.04
C SER A 67 16.14 7.16 0.71
N GLU A 68 15.88 7.92 1.78
CA GLU A 68 16.86 8.79 2.43
C GLU A 68 18.16 8.05 2.81
N TYR A 69 18.04 6.81 3.30
CA TYR A 69 19.16 5.98 3.73
C TYR A 69 20.08 5.48 2.61
N LEU A 70 19.62 5.48 1.35
CA LEU A 70 20.45 5.06 0.22
C LEU A 70 21.46 6.13 -0.18
N SER A 71 21.12 7.41 0.01
CA SER A 71 22.00 8.53 -0.33
C SER A 71 23.31 8.54 0.46
N SER A 72 23.32 7.90 1.63
CA SER A 72 24.46 7.83 2.54
C SER A 72 25.34 6.58 2.35
N PHE A 73 24.99 5.66 1.44
CA PHE A 73 25.67 4.36 1.27
C PHE A 73 25.88 3.59 2.59
N SER A 74 24.99 3.79 3.55
CA SER A 74 25.04 3.16 4.88
C SER A 74 23.99 2.05 5.04
N ALA A 75 23.20 1.79 3.99
CA ALA A 75 22.11 0.84 4.02
C ALA A 75 22.62 -0.61 4.11
N ASN A 76 22.24 -1.28 5.19
CA ASN A 76 22.40 -2.73 5.34
C ASN A 76 21.13 -3.44 4.87
N TRP A 77 21.23 -4.74 4.60
CA TRP A 77 20.05 -5.59 4.40
C TRP A 77 19.13 -5.49 5.63
N GLN A 78 17.81 -5.52 5.42
CA GLN A 78 16.80 -5.67 6.48
C GLN A 78 16.62 -4.47 7.44
N ILE A 79 16.80 -3.24 6.97
CA ILE A 79 16.34 -2.09 7.75
C ILE A 79 14.82 -1.91 7.55
N ASP A 80 14.04 -2.65 8.36
CA ASP A 80 12.58 -2.54 8.45
C ASP A 80 12.20 -1.29 9.26
N TYR A 81 12.13 -0.12 8.61
CA TYR A 81 11.45 1.02 9.21
C TYR A 81 9.94 0.84 9.06
N THR A 82 9.32 0.30 10.10
CA THR A 82 7.87 0.01 10.21
C THR A 82 7.04 1.20 10.71
N ALA A 83 7.59 2.41 10.77
CA ALA A 83 6.88 3.57 11.29
C ALA A 83 6.08 4.29 10.18
N SER A 84 4.97 3.69 9.75
CA SER A 84 4.07 4.31 8.76
C SER A 84 3.16 5.38 9.39
N THR A 85 3.71 6.40 10.05
CA THR A 85 2.89 7.51 10.57
C THR A 85 2.13 8.25 9.47
N HIS A 86 2.55 8.11 8.21
CA HIS A 86 2.00 8.80 7.04
C HIS A 86 1.18 7.93 6.07
N ALA A 87 1.06 6.62 6.30
CA ALA A 87 0.32 5.73 5.39
C ALA A 87 -1.15 6.16 5.28
N LYS A 88 -1.60 6.44 4.06
CA LYS A 88 -3.00 6.78 3.76
C LYS A 88 -3.77 5.52 3.36
N THR A 89 -5.02 5.44 3.80
CA THR A 89 -5.91 4.33 3.45
C THR A 89 -6.33 4.38 1.98
N GLN A 90 -5.77 3.49 1.18
CA GLN A 90 -5.98 3.47 -0.27
C GLN A 90 -5.93 2.06 -0.84
N ARG A 91 -6.32 1.89 -2.11
CA ARG A 91 -6.26 0.57 -2.76
C ARG A 91 -4.81 0.16 -2.96
N LEU A 92 -4.54 -1.15 -2.97
CA LEU A 92 -3.20 -1.67 -3.26
C LEU A 92 -2.64 -1.09 -4.57
N PRO A 93 -1.35 -0.73 -4.58
CA PRO A 93 -0.68 -0.21 -5.76
C PRO A 93 -0.60 -1.28 -6.86
N SER A 94 -0.58 -0.85 -8.11
CA SER A 94 -0.49 -1.71 -9.29
C SER A 94 0.96 -2.10 -9.61
N SER A 95 1.90 -1.18 -9.41
CA SER A 95 3.32 -1.41 -9.67
C SER A 95 4.24 -0.53 -8.83
N ILE A 96 5.52 -0.90 -8.78
CA ILE A 96 6.61 -0.10 -8.24
C ILE A 96 7.40 0.46 -9.42
N LYS A 97 7.49 1.79 -9.53
CA LYS A 97 8.42 2.43 -10.46
C LYS A 97 9.76 2.63 -9.75
N ILE A 98 10.84 2.23 -10.40
CA ILE A 98 12.20 2.46 -9.92
C ILE A 98 13.10 2.91 -11.07
N SER A 99 13.87 3.96 -10.84
CA SER A 99 14.93 4.45 -11.72
C SER A 99 16.18 4.69 -10.88
N TYR A 100 17.31 4.07 -11.22
CA TYR A 100 18.55 4.14 -10.45
C TYR A 100 19.80 4.00 -11.31
N PHE A 101 20.91 4.54 -10.82
CA PHE A 101 22.25 4.31 -11.37
C PHE A 101 22.97 3.24 -10.57
N SER A 102 23.51 2.22 -11.25
CA SER A 102 24.37 1.20 -10.64
C SER A 102 25.83 1.65 -10.72
N PHE A 103 26.48 1.85 -9.58
CA PHE A 103 27.90 2.22 -9.55
C PHE A 103 28.81 1.07 -9.99
N ARG A 104 28.35 -0.17 -9.79
CA ARG A 104 29.08 -1.37 -10.22
C ARG A 104 29.07 -1.52 -11.74
N ASP A 105 27.89 -1.40 -12.33
CA ASP A 105 27.71 -1.65 -13.77
C ASP A 105 27.96 -0.40 -14.60
N LYS A 106 28.00 0.78 -13.95
CA LYS A 106 28.09 2.12 -14.56
C LYS A 106 26.97 2.40 -15.57
N LEU A 107 25.76 1.91 -15.27
CA LEU A 107 24.58 2.01 -16.11
C LEU A 107 23.39 2.57 -15.35
N PHE A 108 22.50 3.24 -16.09
CA PHE A 108 21.19 3.64 -15.61
C PHE A 108 20.17 2.54 -15.91
N TYR A 109 19.38 2.21 -14.91
CA TYR A 109 18.25 1.29 -14.99
C TYR A 109 16.96 2.06 -14.71
N SER A 110 15.91 1.77 -15.46
CA SER A 110 14.56 2.25 -15.18
C SER A 110 13.59 1.14 -15.52
N ASP A 111 12.75 0.79 -14.56
CA ASP A 111 11.78 -0.29 -14.71
C ASP A 111 10.49 0.02 -13.94
N SER A 112 9.42 -0.68 -14.29
CA SER A 112 8.13 -0.67 -13.59
C SER A 112 7.73 -2.12 -13.29
N LEU A 113 7.76 -2.46 -12.01
CA LEU A 113 7.54 -3.82 -11.54
C LEU A 113 6.08 -4.00 -11.13
N GLN A 114 5.36 -4.82 -11.87
CA GLN A 114 3.96 -5.12 -11.55
C GLN A 114 3.87 -5.89 -10.23
N LEU A 115 3.00 -5.42 -9.34
CA LEU A 115 2.74 -6.10 -8.08
C LEU A 115 1.67 -7.18 -8.28
N PRO A 116 1.87 -8.39 -7.73
CA PRO A 116 0.88 -9.46 -7.83
C PRO A 116 -0.28 -9.21 -6.85
N LYS A 117 -1.10 -8.18 -7.15
CA LYS A 117 -2.16 -7.67 -6.28
C LYS A 117 -3.07 -8.76 -5.73
N ARG A 118 -3.55 -9.67 -6.58
CA ARG A 118 -4.41 -10.78 -6.17
C ARG A 118 -3.74 -11.72 -5.16
N SER A 119 -2.43 -11.91 -5.27
CA SER A 119 -1.68 -12.74 -4.32
C SER A 119 -1.56 -12.03 -2.98
N ILE A 120 -1.25 -10.73 -2.99
CA ILE A 120 -1.20 -9.89 -1.78
C ILE A 120 -2.55 -9.90 -1.06
N GLU A 121 -3.65 -9.67 -1.79
CA GLU A 121 -5.02 -9.71 -1.24
C GLU A 121 -5.32 -11.06 -0.57
N LYS A 122 -5.01 -12.17 -1.25
CA LYS A 122 -5.19 -13.51 -0.69
C LYS A 122 -4.36 -13.75 0.58
N ILE A 123 -3.12 -13.25 0.62
CA ILE A 123 -2.25 -13.38 1.80
C ILE A 123 -2.85 -12.57 2.97
N PHE A 124 -3.30 -11.34 2.71
CA PHE A 124 -3.96 -10.51 3.73
C PHE A 124 -5.24 -11.15 4.26
N ASP A 125 -6.10 -11.65 3.37
CA ASP A 125 -7.35 -12.32 3.76
C ASP A 125 -7.07 -13.57 4.59
N SER A 126 -6.11 -14.40 4.15
CA SER A 126 -5.68 -15.59 4.88
C SER A 126 -5.13 -15.23 6.27
N ALA A 127 -4.22 -14.26 6.36
CA ALA A 127 -3.64 -13.83 7.63
C ALA A 127 -4.69 -13.22 8.56
N ARG A 128 -5.67 -12.49 8.02
CA ARG A 128 -6.80 -11.97 8.79
C ARG A 128 -7.63 -13.11 9.39
N HIS A 129 -8.02 -14.09 8.57
CA HIS A 129 -8.81 -15.23 9.02
C HIS A 129 -8.07 -16.09 10.06
N ASN A 130 -6.75 -16.22 9.92
CA ASN A 130 -5.91 -17.02 10.82
C ASN A 130 -5.35 -16.22 12.02
N ASN A 131 -5.73 -14.95 12.20
CA ASN A 131 -5.20 -14.05 13.25
C ASN A 131 -3.66 -13.90 13.24
N GLN A 132 -3.05 -13.91 12.05
CA GLN A 132 -1.59 -13.86 11.85
C GLN A 132 -1.04 -12.44 11.62
N PHE A 133 -1.83 -11.40 11.86
CA PHE A 133 -1.34 -10.03 11.71
C PHE A 133 -0.32 -9.67 12.79
N LEU A 134 0.81 -9.15 12.34
CA LEU A 134 1.86 -8.58 13.15
C LEU A 134 1.40 -7.26 13.76
N VAL A 135 1.86 -6.94 14.97
CA VAL A 135 1.72 -5.59 15.53
C VAL A 135 2.83 -4.72 14.92
N LEU A 136 2.45 -3.79 14.05
CA LEU A 136 3.38 -2.92 13.32
C LEU A 136 3.70 -1.64 14.08
N SER A 137 2.79 -1.17 14.94
CA SER A 137 3.00 -0.01 15.80
C SER A 137 2.04 -0.05 16.99
N ASP A 138 2.51 0.33 18.18
CA ASP A 138 1.69 0.53 19.38
C ASP A 138 1.67 2.01 19.84
N TYR A 139 2.41 2.91 19.18
CA TYR A 139 2.69 4.27 19.68
C TYR A 139 1.53 5.28 19.52
N ALA A 140 0.57 5.02 18.63
CA ALA A 140 -0.60 5.87 18.39
C ALA A 140 -1.91 5.06 18.21
N GLY A 141 -2.00 3.95 18.95
CA GLY A 141 -3.01 2.91 18.75
C GLY A 141 -2.42 1.69 18.05
N ARG A 142 -2.86 0.51 18.47
CA ARG A 142 -2.33 -0.77 17.98
C ARG A 142 -2.68 -0.97 16.52
N ARG A 143 -1.69 -0.82 15.64
CA ARG A 143 -1.80 -1.12 14.21
C ARG A 143 -1.33 -2.54 13.94
N LYS A 144 -2.20 -3.33 13.32
CA LYS A 144 -1.92 -4.71 12.92
C LYS A 144 -1.86 -4.83 11.41
N GLY A 145 -0.92 -5.61 10.88
CA GLY A 145 -0.79 -5.81 9.45
C GLY A 145 0.24 -6.89 9.11
N LEU A 146 0.82 -6.77 7.92
CA LEU A 146 1.84 -7.66 7.40
C LEU A 146 3.04 -6.82 6.92
N SER A 147 4.23 -7.40 6.98
CA SER A 147 5.44 -6.84 6.37
C SER A 147 5.92 -7.81 5.28
N PHE A 148 6.34 -7.26 4.15
CA PHE A 148 6.85 -8.03 3.02
C PHE A 148 8.20 -7.46 2.60
N MET A 149 9.17 -8.35 2.41
CA MET A 149 10.45 -7.99 1.80
C MET A 149 10.43 -8.40 0.33
N VAL A 150 10.61 -7.43 -0.56
CA VAL A 150 10.62 -7.68 -2.01
C VAL A 150 12.02 -7.45 -2.55
N GLY A 151 12.63 -8.51 -3.08
CA GLY A 151 13.87 -8.41 -3.83
C GLY A 151 13.61 -7.95 -5.26
N VAL A 152 14.24 -6.87 -5.68
CA VAL A 152 14.17 -6.38 -7.06
C VAL A 152 15.43 -6.79 -7.81
N ALA A 153 15.26 -7.50 -8.92
CA ALA A 153 16.31 -7.81 -9.87
C ALA A 153 15.93 -7.28 -11.25
N ASN A 154 16.90 -6.77 -12.01
CA ASN A 154 16.67 -6.33 -13.38
C ASN A 154 16.10 -7.46 -14.23
N LYS A 155 14.97 -7.24 -14.91
CA LYS A 155 14.20 -8.27 -15.65
C LYS A 155 13.67 -9.43 -14.79
N GLY A 156 13.70 -9.28 -13.47
CA GLY A 156 13.17 -10.25 -12.52
C GLY A 156 11.66 -10.07 -12.32
N ASN A 157 10.99 -11.15 -11.95
CA ASN A 157 9.59 -11.08 -11.52
C ASN A 157 9.54 -10.76 -10.01
N VAL A 158 8.56 -9.95 -9.60
CA VAL A 158 8.26 -9.75 -8.18
C VAL A 158 7.59 -11.01 -7.64
N MET A 159 8.21 -11.64 -6.65
CA MET A 159 7.65 -12.76 -5.89
C MET A 159 7.49 -12.31 -4.44
N ILE A 160 6.34 -12.64 -3.85
CA ILE A 160 5.94 -12.28 -2.47
C ILE A 160 5.59 -13.57 -1.75
#